data_AF-A0AAV2S682-F1
#
_entry.id   AF-A0AAV2S682-F1
#
_cell.length_a   1.000
_cell.length_b   1.000
_cell.length_c   1.000
_cell.angle_alpha   90.00
_cell.angle_beta   90.00
_cell.angle_gamma   90.00
#
_symmetry.space_group_name_H-M   'P 1'
#
loop_
_entity.id
_entity.type
_entity.pdbx_description
1 polymer ?
#
loop_
_entity_poly.entity_id
_entity_poly.type
_entity_poly.pdbx_seq_one_letter_code
_entity_poly.pdbx_strand_id
1 'polypeptide(L)'
;MDSFSSWCPSPYRLRGNECFFVSEDKNNLLNWDEAHQKCLSMGGDLAQPQDMVDFVNYIGESYPNSKSTIWLGATDREVEQEWKWLSGEPVPPAMWKPWPHNQPSGDGNCMEIHWWPDTKFYLNDWFCHNKGHFACEINRGR
;
A
#
# COMPACT_ATOMS: atom_id res chain seq x y z
N MET A 1 11.92 19.38 24.36
CA MET A 1 11.04 18.24 24.68
C MET A 1 9.84 18.40 23.76
N ASP A 2 10.02 18.05 22.49
CA ASP A 2 8.99 18.28 21.48
C ASP A 2 8.02 17.11 21.51
N SER A 3 6.77 17.43 21.80
CA SER A 3 5.64 16.52 21.83
C SER A 3 5.45 15.94 20.43
N PHE A 4 5.86 14.69 20.24
CA PHE A 4 5.44 13.90 19.09
C PHE A 4 3.92 13.76 19.14
N SER A 5 3.22 14.64 18.45
CA SER A 5 1.78 14.62 18.35
C SER A 5 1.36 13.34 17.63
N SER A 6 0.78 12.38 18.37
CA SER A 6 0.12 11.15 17.94
C SER A 6 -1.17 11.41 17.15
N TRP A 7 -1.16 12.41 16.27
CA TRP A 7 -2.34 12.91 15.57
C TRP A 7 -2.14 12.81 14.07
N CYS A 8 -3.01 12.04 13.39
CA CYS A 8 -3.12 12.06 11.95
C CYS A 8 -4.19 13.05 11.51
N PRO A 9 -3.95 13.85 10.44
CA PRO A 9 -4.97 14.74 9.93
C PRO A 9 -6.10 13.90 9.34
N SER A 10 -7.36 14.30 9.55
CA SER A 10 -8.49 13.64 8.87
C SER A 10 -8.27 13.71 7.34
N PRO A 11 -8.49 12.61 6.58
CA PRO A 11 -9.11 11.33 6.99
C PRO A 11 -8.13 10.22 7.42
N TYR A 12 -6.85 10.52 7.63
CA TYR A 12 -5.81 9.55 7.96
C TYR A 12 -5.93 9.05 9.40
N ARG A 13 -5.56 7.78 9.61
CA ARG A 13 -5.56 7.08 10.90
C ARG A 13 -4.14 6.64 11.26
N LEU A 14 -3.80 6.76 12.54
CA LEU A 14 -2.48 6.38 13.06
C LEU A 14 -2.34 4.86 13.11
N ARG A 15 -1.25 4.32 12.56
CA ARG A 15 -0.80 2.92 12.72
C ARG A 15 0.70 2.89 12.94
N GLY A 16 1.13 2.26 14.03
CA GLY A 16 2.48 2.46 14.54
C GLY A 16 2.78 3.95 14.72
N ASN A 17 3.75 4.44 13.95
CA ASN A 17 4.15 5.85 13.91
C ASN A 17 3.80 6.55 12.58
N GLU A 18 2.98 5.92 11.74
CA GLU A 18 2.64 6.36 10.40
C GLU A 18 1.15 6.68 10.27
N CYS A 19 0.80 7.57 9.34
CA CYS A 19 -0.57 8.01 9.10
C CYS A 19 -1.08 7.48 7.78
N PHE A 20 -2.09 6.61 7.82
CA PHE A 20 -2.65 5.99 6.62
C PHE A 20 -4.11 6.33 6.39
N PHE A 21 -4.47 6.51 5.13
CA PHE A 21 -5.84 6.49 4.64
C PHE A 21 -6.01 5.25 3.75
N VAL A 22 -7.13 4.54 3.88
CA VAL A 22 -7.46 3.42 2.99
C VAL A 22 -8.84 3.68 2.41
N SER A 23 -8.97 3.59 1.08
CA SER A 23 -10.25 3.82 0.42
C SER A 23 -11.22 2.66 0.69
N GLU A 24 -12.49 2.97 0.97
CA GLU A 24 -13.55 1.97 1.22
C GLU A 24 -14.70 2.05 0.20
N ASP A 25 -14.80 3.14 -0.56
CA ASP A 25 -15.88 3.33 -1.53
C ASP A 25 -15.70 2.44 -2.76
N LYS A 26 -16.53 1.40 -2.86
CA LYS A 26 -16.52 0.44 -3.97
C LYS A 26 -16.95 1.04 -5.31
N ASN A 27 -17.54 2.23 -5.32
CA ASN A 27 -17.89 2.95 -6.53
C ASN A 27 -16.75 3.87 -7.03
N ASN A 28 -15.67 3.99 -6.26
CA ASN A 28 -14.52 4.85 -6.58
C ASN A 28 -13.21 4.06 -6.52
N LEU A 29 -13.15 2.97 -7.29
CA LEU A 29 -11.93 2.20 -7.51
C LEU A 29 -11.06 2.89 -8.57
N LEU A 30 -9.77 2.98 -8.29
CA LEU A 30 -8.80 3.70 -9.13
C LEU A 30 -7.72 2.74 -9.62
N ASN A 31 -7.18 3.03 -10.80
CA ASN A 31 -5.93 2.40 -11.24
C ASN A 31 -4.74 2.96 -10.44
N TRP A 32 -3.57 2.34 -10.57
CA TRP A 32 -2.42 2.68 -9.73
C TRP A 32 -1.98 4.15 -9.92
N ASP A 33 -1.94 4.64 -11.15
CA ASP A 33 -1.55 6.02 -11.45
C ASP A 33 -2.61 7.02 -10.96
N GLU A 34 -3.90 6.72 -11.12
CA GLU A 34 -5.02 7.51 -10.57
C GLU A 34 -4.98 7.54 -9.04
N ALA A 35 -4.68 6.43 -8.39
CA ALA A 35 -4.55 6.33 -6.94
C ALA A 35 -3.36 7.14 -6.41
N HIS A 36 -2.22 7.09 -7.09
CA HIS A 36 -1.07 7.95 -6.80
C HIS A 36 -1.45 9.43 -6.86
N GLN A 37 -2.06 9.88 -7.96
CA GLN A 37 -2.52 11.27 -8.08
C GLN A 37 -3.55 11.63 -6.99
N LYS A 38 -4.42 10.69 -6.61
CA LYS A 38 -5.37 10.90 -5.52
C LYS A 38 -4.66 11.10 -4.19
N CYS A 39 -3.66 10.29 -3.85
CA CYS A 39 -2.91 10.43 -2.61
C CYS A 39 -2.12 11.75 -2.56
N LEU A 40 -1.49 12.15 -3.67
CA LEU A 40 -0.86 13.47 -3.81
C LEU A 40 -1.86 14.60 -3.54
N SER A 41 -3.07 14.52 -4.10
CA SER A 41 -4.12 15.52 -3.86
C SER A 41 -4.60 15.59 -2.40
N MET A 42 -4.37 14.53 -1.63
CA MET A 42 -4.71 14.45 -0.21
C MET A 42 -3.56 14.89 0.72
N GLY A 43 -2.43 15.34 0.15
CA GLY A 43 -1.26 15.81 0.88
C GLY A 43 -0.33 14.69 1.34
N GLY A 44 -0.47 13.49 0.77
CA GLY A 44 0.40 12.34 1.02
C GLY A 44 0.90 11.71 -0.27
N ASP A 45 1.26 10.44 -0.22
CA ASP A 45 1.62 9.61 -1.38
C ASP A 45 0.97 8.22 -1.24
N LEU A 46 1.06 7.34 -2.24
CA LEU A 46 0.71 5.94 -2.04
C LEU A 46 1.57 5.33 -0.92
N ALA A 47 0.96 4.47 -0.13
CA ALA A 47 1.56 4.00 1.11
C ALA A 47 2.89 3.25 0.89
N GLN A 48 3.87 3.58 1.72
CA GLN A 48 5.16 2.92 1.89
C GLN A 48 5.34 2.55 3.37
N PRO A 49 4.61 1.54 3.88
CA PRO A 49 4.65 1.20 5.30
C PRO A 49 6.05 0.78 5.75
N GLN A 50 6.52 1.29 6.89
CA GLN A 50 7.79 0.86 7.50
C GLN A 50 7.73 -0.58 8.02
N ASP A 51 6.55 -1.03 8.46
CA ASP A 51 6.29 -2.42 8.83
C ASP A 51 5.19 -2.98 7.95
N MET A 52 5.59 -3.66 6.88
CA MET A 52 4.67 -4.25 5.92
C MET A 52 3.81 -5.37 6.54
N VAL A 53 4.34 -6.13 7.51
CA VAL A 53 3.60 -7.23 8.13
C VAL A 53 2.50 -6.66 9.03
N ASP A 54 2.82 -5.66 9.85
CA ASP A 54 1.82 -4.94 10.65
C ASP A 54 0.75 -4.31 9.76
N PHE A 55 1.16 -3.67 8.66
CA PHE A 55 0.22 -3.02 7.75
C PHE A 55 -0.74 -4.00 7.07
N VAL A 56 -0.25 -5.14 6.57
CA VAL A 56 -1.11 -6.20 5.98
C VAL A 56 -2.09 -6.76 7.02
N ASN A 57 -1.65 -6.97 8.26
CA ASN A 57 -2.55 -7.40 9.35
C ASN A 57 -3.62 -6.34 9.64
N TYR A 58 -3.22 -5.07 9.74
CA TYR A 58 -4.16 -3.95 9.91
C TYR A 58 -5.21 -3.93 8.80
N ILE A 59 -4.81 -4.13 7.54
CA ILE A 59 -5.76 -4.24 6.43
C ILE A 59 -6.76 -5.37 6.67
N GLY A 60 -6.28 -6.56 7.03
CA GLY A 60 -7.13 -7.71 7.25
C GLY A 60 -8.12 -7.57 8.42
N GLU A 61 -7.72 -6.87 9.47
CA GLU A 61 -8.56 -6.64 10.65
C GLU A 61 -9.59 -5.51 10.45
N SER A 62 -9.17 -4.42 9.81
CA SER A 62 -9.97 -3.19 9.73
C SER A 62 -10.81 -3.07 8.46
N TYR A 63 -10.44 -3.78 7.39
CA TYR A 63 -11.15 -3.75 6.11
C TYR A 63 -11.53 -5.16 5.64
N PRO A 64 -12.17 -6.00 6.48
CA PRO A 64 -12.47 -7.40 6.13
C PRO A 64 -13.47 -7.56 4.97
N ASN A 65 -14.22 -6.50 4.66
CA ASN A 65 -15.18 -6.45 3.55
C ASN A 65 -14.56 -5.94 2.23
N SER A 66 -13.33 -5.44 2.29
CA SER A 66 -12.49 -5.09 1.15
C SER A 66 -11.74 -6.33 0.69
N LYS A 67 -12.50 -7.35 0.24
CA LYS A 67 -11.98 -8.56 -0.42
C LYS A 67 -11.42 -8.26 -1.82
N SER A 68 -10.79 -7.11 -1.97
CA SER A 68 -10.37 -6.50 -3.21
C SER A 68 -8.97 -5.92 -3.02
N THR A 69 -8.22 -5.84 -4.10
CA THR A 69 -6.97 -5.10 -4.25
C THR A 69 -6.90 -3.80 -3.47
N ILE A 70 -5.80 -3.59 -2.76
CA ILE A 70 -5.39 -2.28 -2.23
C ILE A 70 -4.01 -1.92 -2.77
N TRP A 71 -3.92 -0.89 -3.60
CA TRP A 71 -2.65 -0.38 -4.14
C TRP A 71 -1.72 0.19 -3.06
N LEU A 72 -0.42 -0.08 -3.21
CA LEU A 72 0.70 0.49 -2.45
C LEU A 72 1.66 1.25 -3.38
N GLY A 73 2.59 2.00 -2.80
CA GLY A 73 3.49 2.90 -3.52
C GLY A 73 4.70 2.25 -4.19
N ALA A 74 4.73 0.92 -4.32
CA ALA A 74 5.86 0.23 -4.95
C ALA A 74 5.55 -0.24 -6.37
N THR A 75 6.57 -0.17 -7.22
CA THR A 75 6.54 -0.59 -8.62
C THR A 75 7.92 -1.07 -9.07
N ASP A 76 7.97 -1.96 -10.04
CA ASP A 76 9.17 -2.42 -10.74
C ASP A 76 9.11 -2.12 -12.25
N ARG A 77 8.24 -1.18 -12.67
CA ARG A 77 8.11 -0.70 -14.07
C ARG A 77 9.42 -0.28 -14.75
N GLU A 78 10.43 0.10 -13.97
CA GLU A 78 11.75 0.47 -14.50
C GLU A 78 12.59 -0.74 -14.87
N VAL A 79 12.64 -1.73 -13.98
CA VAL A 79 13.44 -2.95 -14.12
C VAL A 79 12.68 -4.06 -13.39
N GLU A 80 12.20 -5.04 -14.16
CA GLU A 80 11.48 -6.21 -13.67
C GLU A 80 12.21 -6.88 -12.49
N GLN A 81 11.48 -7.20 -11.41
CA GLN A 81 11.99 -7.72 -10.13
C GLN A 81 12.80 -6.73 -9.27
N GLU A 82 13.11 -5.53 -9.74
CA GLU A 82 13.72 -4.47 -8.92
C GLU A 82 12.66 -3.49 -8.39
N TRP A 83 11.96 -3.92 -7.35
CA TRP A 83 10.90 -3.12 -6.73
C TRP A 83 11.44 -1.88 -6.02
N LYS A 84 10.89 -0.72 -6.38
CA LYS A 84 11.18 0.57 -5.77
C LYS A 84 9.91 1.22 -5.28
N TRP A 85 10.02 1.91 -4.16
CA TRP A 85 9.01 2.84 -3.70
C TRP A 85 9.00 4.11 -4.56
N LEU A 86 7.88 4.82 -4.57
CA LEU A 86 7.78 6.16 -5.18
C LEU A 86 8.80 7.18 -4.63
N SER A 87 9.32 6.96 -3.42
CA SER A 87 10.44 7.73 -2.85
C SER A 87 11.80 7.47 -3.52
N GLY A 88 11.91 6.46 -4.38
CA GLY A 88 13.14 6.00 -5.01
C GLY A 88 13.91 4.95 -4.20
N GLU A 89 13.52 4.72 -2.94
CA GLU A 89 14.13 3.70 -2.09
C GLU A 89 13.78 2.28 -2.57
N PRO A 90 14.74 1.33 -2.55
CA PRO A 90 14.46 -0.06 -2.88
C PRO A 90 13.56 -0.71 -1.82
N VAL A 91 12.73 -1.68 -2.22
CA VAL A 91 11.93 -2.48 -1.27
C VAL A 91 12.84 -3.44 -0.49
N PRO A 92 13.01 -3.28 0.84
CA PRO A 92 13.97 -4.08 1.60
C PRO A 92 13.59 -5.56 1.68
N PRO A 93 14.56 -6.51 1.66
CA PRO A 93 14.35 -7.96 1.80
C PRO A 93 13.41 -8.38 2.95
N ALA A 94 13.40 -7.64 4.06
CA ALA A 94 12.52 -7.92 5.20
C ALA A 94 11.02 -7.74 4.88
N MET A 95 10.68 -6.85 3.94
CA MET A 95 9.32 -6.62 3.45
C MET A 95 8.88 -7.66 2.41
N TRP A 96 9.72 -8.65 2.08
CA TRP A 96 9.39 -9.72 1.15
C TRP A 96 8.57 -10.85 1.80
N LYS A 97 8.50 -10.89 3.14
CA LYS A 97 7.77 -11.92 3.89
C LYS A 97 6.28 -12.06 3.53
N PRO A 98 5.53 -10.98 3.24
CA PRO A 98 4.12 -11.08 2.86
C PRO A 98 3.93 -11.40 1.37
N TRP A 99 4.99 -11.63 0.60
CA TRP A 99 4.84 -12.20 -0.74
C TRP A 99 4.66 -13.70 -0.61
N PRO A 100 3.54 -14.28 -1.08
CA PRO A 100 3.33 -15.72 -1.02
C PRO A 100 4.24 -16.44 -2.03
N HIS A 101 4.24 -17.77 -1.99
CA HIS A 101 5.05 -18.57 -2.92
C HIS A 101 4.66 -18.24 -4.38
N ASN A 102 5.66 -18.00 -5.24
CA ASN A 102 5.54 -17.60 -6.66
C ASN A 102 5.06 -16.16 -6.92
N GLN A 103 5.27 -15.26 -5.96
CA GLN A 103 4.98 -13.84 -6.10
C GLN A 103 6.23 -13.01 -5.74
N PRO A 104 6.52 -11.89 -6.44
CA PRO A 104 5.84 -11.42 -7.65
C PRO A 104 5.98 -12.44 -8.81
N SER A 105 4.91 -12.66 -9.58
CA SER A 105 4.94 -13.60 -10.72
C SER A 105 5.57 -12.97 -11.98
N GLY A 106 5.70 -11.65 -12.00
CA GLY A 106 6.17 -10.86 -13.14
C GLY A 106 5.10 -10.62 -14.19
N ASP A 107 3.84 -10.86 -13.83
CA ASP A 107 2.69 -10.57 -14.69
C ASP A 107 2.14 -9.15 -14.44
N GLY A 108 2.49 -8.54 -13.30
CA GLY A 108 2.13 -7.18 -12.92
C GLY A 108 3.36 -6.30 -12.76
N ASN A 109 3.17 -5.00 -12.52
CA ASN A 109 4.30 -4.10 -12.22
C ASN A 109 3.98 -3.12 -11.07
N CYS A 110 2.82 -3.31 -10.41
CA CYS A 110 2.34 -2.44 -9.35
C CYS A 110 1.95 -3.28 -8.15
N MET A 111 2.45 -2.89 -6.97
CA MET A 111 2.27 -3.64 -5.73
C MET A 111 0.87 -3.41 -5.19
N GLU A 112 0.18 -4.51 -4.87
CA GLU A 112 -1.07 -4.48 -4.13
C GLU A 112 -1.03 -5.38 -2.91
N ILE A 113 -1.92 -5.11 -1.95
CA ILE A 113 -2.38 -6.11 -1.00
C ILE A 113 -3.62 -6.79 -1.59
N HIS A 114 -3.55 -8.10 -1.77
CA HIS A 114 -4.61 -8.92 -2.32
C HIS A 114 -5.20 -9.85 -1.26
N TRP A 115 -6.51 -10.05 -1.28
CA TRP A 115 -7.17 -11.06 -0.46
C TRP A 115 -7.34 -12.37 -1.23
N TRP A 116 -6.71 -13.44 -0.76
CA TRP A 116 -6.90 -14.80 -1.28
C TRP A 116 -7.69 -15.66 -0.28
N PRO A 117 -8.57 -16.57 -0.74
CA PRO A 117 -9.33 -17.45 0.14
C PRO A 117 -8.48 -18.33 1.06
N ASP A 118 -7.36 -18.85 0.56
CA ASP A 118 -6.55 -19.86 1.25
C ASP A 118 -5.45 -19.24 2.13
N THR A 119 -4.98 -18.06 1.76
CA THR A 119 -3.82 -17.40 2.37
C THR A 119 -4.20 -16.09 3.07
N LYS A 120 -5.41 -15.54 2.87
CA LYS A 120 -5.84 -14.22 3.37
C LYS A 120 -5.10 -13.07 2.66
N PHE A 121 -4.77 -11.99 3.39
CA PHE A 121 -4.17 -10.79 2.81
C PHE A 121 -2.66 -10.94 2.68
N TYR A 122 -2.14 -10.72 1.49
CA TYR A 122 -0.72 -10.82 1.16
C TYR A 122 -0.38 -9.88 -0.01
N LEU A 123 0.91 -9.65 -0.26
CA LEU A 123 1.36 -8.83 -1.39
C LEU A 123 1.24 -9.58 -2.72
N ASN A 124 0.95 -8.84 -3.77
CA ASN A 124 0.83 -9.32 -5.15
C ASN A 124 1.38 -8.27 -6.11
N ASP A 125 1.89 -8.69 -7.27
CA ASP A 125 2.10 -7.81 -8.41
C ASP A 125 0.89 -7.89 -9.35
N TRP A 126 0.32 -6.73 -9.70
CA TRP A 126 -0.84 -6.71 -10.58
C TRP A 126 -0.71 -5.69 -11.70
N PHE A 127 -1.51 -5.88 -12.76
CA PHE A 127 -1.52 -4.94 -13.89
C PHE A 127 -2.00 -3.58 -13.41
N CYS A 128 -1.13 -2.59 -13.51
CA CYS A 128 -1.36 -1.26 -12.95
C CYS A 128 -2.62 -0.54 -13.48
N HIS A 129 -3.13 -0.94 -14.65
CA HIS A 129 -4.34 -0.37 -15.25
C HIS A 129 -5.63 -0.90 -14.60
N ASN A 130 -5.56 -1.96 -13.80
CA ASN A 130 -6.72 -2.51 -13.10
C ASN A 130 -7.16 -1.57 -12.00
N LYS A 131 -8.45 -1.63 -11.64
CA LYS A 131 -9.03 -0.73 -10.65
C LYS A 131 -9.18 -1.45 -9.31
N GLY A 132 -8.71 -0.79 -8.26
CA GLY A 132 -8.78 -1.30 -6.90
C GLY A 132 -8.95 -0.19 -5.87
N HIS A 133 -9.02 -0.58 -4.60
CA HIS A 133 -8.83 0.34 -3.49
C HIS A 133 -7.37 0.75 -3.43
N PHE A 134 -7.07 1.75 -2.60
CA PHE A 134 -5.71 2.29 -2.45
C PHE A 134 -5.47 2.72 -1.02
N ALA A 135 -4.20 2.65 -0.61
CA ALA A 135 -3.74 3.20 0.65
C ALA A 135 -2.86 4.43 0.38
N CYS A 136 -3.16 5.54 1.06
CA CYS A 136 -2.31 6.71 1.08
C CYS A 136 -1.59 6.83 2.42
N GLU A 137 -0.41 7.42 2.42
CA GLU A 137 0.39 7.72 3.61
C GLU A 137 0.80 9.20 3.62
N ILE A 138 0.83 9.80 4.81
CA ILE A 138 1.50 11.10 5.02
C ILE A 138 2.79 10.87 5.79
N ASN A 139 3.92 11.16 5.12
CA ASN A 139 5.23 11.19 5.74
C ASN A 139 5.39 12.46 6.60
N ARG A 140 5.51 12.30 7.91
CA ARG A 140 5.76 13.42 8.85
C ARG A 140 7.22 13.56 9.31
N GLY A 141 8.16 12.78 8.76
CA GLY A 141 9.57 12.90 9.18
C GLY A 141 10.54 11.88 8.59
N ARG A 142 10.64 11.80 7.27
CA ARG A 142 11.91 11.41 6.63
C ARG A 142 12.62 12.66 6.17
#